data_AF-A0A835IMU7-F1
#
_entry.id   AF-A0A835IMU7-F1
#
_cell.length_a   1.000
_cell.length_b   1.000
_cell.length_c   1.000
_cell.angle_alpha   90.00
_cell.angle_beta   90.00
_cell.angle_gamma   90.00
#
_symmetry.space_group_name_H-M   'P 1'
#
loop_
_entity.id
_entity.type
_entity.pdbx_description
1 polymer ?
#
loop_
_entity_poly.entity_id
_entity_poly.type
_entity_poly.pdbx_seq_one_letter_code
_entity_poly.pdbx_strand_id
1 'polypeptide(L)'
;MENTDRKESKREEEKQLLKHHARVLYVDIDVHHGDGVEDAFYTSNRVMTVSFHKYGNNYFPSTGHLEEIGVGDGKYYSVNVPLNDGIDDESFQGLFQPIIQKVMDVYGPQAVVLQCVRTLCLETD
;
A
#
# COMPACT_ATOMS: atom_id res chain seq x y z
N MET A 1 -16.21 7.48 12.93
CA MET A 1 -16.10 8.83 12.33
C MET A 1 -14.65 9.29 12.19
N GLU A 2 -13.73 8.83 13.06
CA GLU A 2 -12.30 9.20 13.03
C GLU A 2 -11.45 8.61 11.87
N ASN A 3 -11.93 7.56 11.20
CA ASN A 3 -11.17 6.88 10.14
C ASN A 3 -11.29 7.52 8.75
N THR A 4 -12.38 8.26 8.48
CA THR A 4 -12.61 8.85 7.16
C THR A 4 -11.73 10.08 6.91
N ASP A 5 -11.57 10.94 7.92
CA ASP A 5 -10.76 12.16 7.82
C ASP A 5 -9.28 11.84 7.59
N ARG A 6 -8.76 10.77 8.23
CA ARG A 6 -7.37 10.32 8.00
C ARG A 6 -7.16 9.75 6.60
N LYS A 7 -8.14 9.01 6.06
CA LYS A 7 -8.11 8.52 4.67
C LYS A 7 -8.17 9.68 3.66
N GLU A 8 -8.96 10.72 3.93
CA GLU A 8 -8.97 11.95 3.12
C GLU A 8 -7.63 12.69 3.15
N SER A 9 -7.04 12.85 4.32
CA SER A 9 -5.76 13.55 4.47
C SER A 9 -4.64 12.92 3.66
N LYS A 10 -4.51 11.58 3.68
CA LYS A 10 -3.45 10.89 2.92
C LYS A 10 -3.55 11.18 1.43
N ARG A 11 -4.75 10.98 0.86
CA ARG A 11 -5.04 11.26 -0.56
C ARG A 11 -4.62 12.66 -1.00
N GLU A 12 -4.73 13.64 -0.11
CA GLU A 12 -4.31 15.01 -0.42
C GLU A 12 -2.79 15.19 -0.41
N GLU A 13 -2.05 14.45 0.40
CA GLU A 13 -0.58 14.45 0.39
C GLU A 13 -0.04 13.96 -0.95
N GLU A 14 -0.51 12.80 -1.46
CA GLU A 14 -0.06 12.32 -2.78
C GLU A 14 -0.45 13.30 -3.90
N LYS A 15 -1.66 13.89 -3.83
CA LYS A 15 -2.07 14.92 -4.80
C LYS A 15 -1.19 16.17 -4.76
N GLN A 16 -0.69 16.59 -3.60
CA GLN A 16 0.28 17.69 -3.53
C GLN A 16 1.61 17.28 -4.19
N LEU A 17 2.11 16.08 -3.93
CA LEU A 17 3.33 15.57 -4.55
C LEU A 17 3.21 15.48 -6.08
N LEU A 18 2.03 15.09 -6.59
CA LEU A 18 1.76 15.03 -8.03
C LEU A 18 1.84 16.39 -8.76
N LYS A 19 1.88 17.52 -8.04
CA LYS A 19 2.14 18.84 -8.65
C LYS A 19 3.61 19.02 -9.06
N HIS A 20 4.52 18.29 -8.42
CA HIS A 20 5.97 18.42 -8.61
C HIS A 20 6.63 17.13 -9.12
N HIS A 21 5.94 15.98 -8.97
CA HIS A 21 6.44 14.67 -9.33
C HIS A 21 5.49 13.98 -10.32
N ALA A 22 6.06 13.43 -11.40
CA ALA A 22 5.31 12.68 -12.39
C ALA A 22 4.82 11.34 -11.81
N ARG A 23 5.62 10.72 -10.93
CA ARG A 23 5.37 9.40 -10.31
C ARG A 23 5.62 9.44 -8.81
N VAL A 24 4.62 9.03 -8.04
CA VAL A 24 4.67 8.92 -6.57
C VAL A 24 4.44 7.46 -6.17
N LEU A 25 5.27 6.93 -5.29
CA LEU A 25 5.07 5.60 -4.71
C LEU A 25 4.46 5.74 -3.32
N TYR A 26 3.33 5.09 -3.06
CA TYR A 26 2.74 4.94 -1.73
C TYR A 26 3.00 3.53 -1.22
N VAL A 27 3.68 3.40 -0.08
CA VAL A 27 3.95 2.11 0.59
C VAL A 27 3.19 2.08 1.91
N ASP A 28 2.37 1.04 2.11
CA ASP A 28 1.60 0.81 3.32
C ASP A 28 2.04 -0.48 4.02
N ILE A 29 2.44 -0.34 5.29
CA ILE A 29 2.80 -1.44 6.18
C ILE A 29 1.85 -1.53 7.39
N ASP A 30 0.68 -0.88 7.35
CA ASP A 30 -0.42 -1.17 8.29
C ASP A 30 -0.93 -2.61 8.08
N VAL A 31 -1.38 -3.25 9.15
CA VAL A 31 -1.96 -4.61 9.08
C VAL A 31 -3.23 -4.67 8.23
N HIS A 32 -3.95 -3.54 8.09
CA HIS A 32 -5.12 -3.43 7.24
C HIS A 32 -4.72 -2.93 5.85
N HIS A 33 -5.42 -3.44 4.82
CA HIS A 33 -5.25 -2.96 3.46
C HIS A 33 -5.47 -1.44 3.36
N GLY A 34 -4.58 -0.75 2.65
CA GLY A 34 -4.64 0.68 2.32
C GLY A 34 -5.72 1.06 1.30
N ASP A 35 -6.89 0.43 1.39
CA ASP A 35 -8.04 0.52 0.47
C ASP A 35 -8.36 1.95 0.01
N GLY A 36 -8.38 2.91 0.93
CA GLY A 36 -8.76 4.29 0.63
C GLY A 36 -7.78 5.03 -0.26
N VAL A 37 -6.48 4.70 -0.20
CA VAL A 37 -5.45 5.30 -1.06
C VAL A 37 -5.40 4.55 -2.39
N GLU A 38 -5.51 3.23 -2.37
CA GLU A 38 -5.63 2.41 -3.58
C GLU A 38 -6.81 2.84 -4.45
N ASP A 39 -8.02 2.94 -3.89
CA ASP A 39 -9.23 3.35 -4.60
C ASP A 39 -9.08 4.73 -5.26
N ALA A 40 -8.37 5.65 -4.60
CA ALA A 40 -8.18 7.01 -5.09
C ALA A 40 -7.33 7.09 -6.36
N PHE A 41 -6.48 6.09 -6.57
CA PHE A 41 -5.52 6.04 -7.68
C PHE A 41 -5.66 4.79 -8.55
N TYR A 42 -6.69 3.98 -8.35
CA TYR A 42 -6.91 2.68 -9.00
C TYR A 42 -6.93 2.73 -10.55
N THR A 43 -7.16 3.91 -11.13
CA THR A 43 -7.21 4.15 -12.58
C THR A 43 -6.01 4.92 -13.12
N SER A 44 -5.01 5.24 -12.29
CA SER A 44 -3.89 6.13 -12.61
C SER A 44 -2.54 5.41 -12.51
N ASN A 45 -1.64 5.64 -13.47
CA ASN A 45 -0.24 5.21 -13.39
C ASN A 45 0.67 6.20 -12.66
N ARG A 46 0.15 7.36 -12.26
CA ARG A 46 0.95 8.42 -11.63
C ARG A 46 1.20 8.19 -10.14
N VAL A 47 0.42 7.31 -9.53
CA VAL A 47 0.66 6.83 -8.17
C VAL A 47 0.66 5.31 -8.23
N MET A 48 1.71 4.68 -7.72
CA MET A 48 1.72 3.23 -7.49
C MET A 48 1.45 2.98 -6.00
N THR A 49 0.49 2.12 -5.67
CA THR A 49 0.24 1.68 -4.30
C THR A 49 0.86 0.31 -4.06
N VAL A 50 1.54 0.15 -2.93
CA VAL A 50 2.06 -1.14 -2.46
C VAL A 50 1.58 -1.34 -1.04
N SER A 51 0.81 -2.38 -0.78
CA SER A 51 0.28 -2.67 0.56
C SER A 51 0.60 -4.09 0.99
N PHE A 52 1.17 -4.22 2.18
CA PHE A 52 1.39 -5.48 2.87
C PHE A 52 0.41 -5.57 4.03
N HIS A 53 -0.55 -6.49 3.98
CA HIS A 53 -1.65 -6.49 4.94
C HIS A 53 -2.17 -7.90 5.18
N LYS A 54 -2.84 -8.10 6.32
CA LYS A 54 -3.54 -9.33 6.60
C LYS A 54 -4.76 -9.45 5.68
N TYR A 55 -4.95 -10.63 5.10
CA TYR A 55 -6.07 -10.91 4.20
C TYR A 55 -6.69 -12.29 4.47
N GLY A 56 -8.00 -12.41 4.28
CA GLY A 56 -8.76 -13.64 4.54
C GLY A 56 -9.62 -13.58 5.81
N ASN A 57 -10.44 -14.61 6.04
CA ASN A 57 -11.34 -14.74 7.21
C ASN A 57 -12.22 -13.50 7.49
N ASN A 58 -12.68 -12.80 6.45
CA ASN A 58 -13.44 -11.54 6.57
C ASN A 58 -12.70 -10.46 7.40
N TYR A 59 -11.38 -10.47 7.41
CA TYR A 59 -10.58 -9.44 8.05
C TYR A 59 -10.85 -8.09 7.39
N PHE A 60 -11.07 -7.05 8.18
CA PHE A 60 -11.35 -5.71 7.67
C PHE A 60 -10.13 -5.17 6.89
N PRO A 61 -10.29 -4.48 5.74
CA PRO A 61 -11.53 -4.10 5.04
C PRO A 61 -12.07 -5.16 4.07
N SER A 62 -11.44 -6.34 3.98
CA SER A 62 -11.79 -7.43 3.06
C SER A 62 -11.58 -7.11 1.57
N THR A 63 -10.63 -6.22 1.28
CA THR A 63 -10.10 -5.88 -0.05
C THR A 63 -8.58 -6.06 -0.04
N GLY A 64 -7.91 -5.86 -1.18
CA GLY A 64 -6.47 -6.08 -1.32
C GLY A 64 -6.12 -7.53 -1.71
N HIS A 65 -7.02 -8.21 -2.41
CA HIS A 65 -6.69 -9.50 -3.00
C HIS A 65 -5.53 -9.37 -4.00
N LEU A 66 -4.80 -10.47 -4.23
CA LEU A 66 -3.68 -10.52 -5.19
C LEU A 66 -4.07 -10.08 -6.62
N GLU A 67 -5.35 -10.24 -6.98
CA GLU A 67 -5.89 -9.90 -8.29
C GLU A 67 -6.39 -8.45 -8.40
N GLU A 68 -6.43 -7.70 -7.29
CA GLU A 68 -6.73 -6.27 -7.26
C GLU A 68 -5.48 -5.49 -7.70
N ILE A 69 -5.32 -5.36 -9.03
CA ILE A 69 -4.11 -4.82 -9.66
C ILE A 69 -4.32 -3.45 -10.33
N GLY A 70 -5.43 -2.77 -10.03
CA GLY A 70 -5.82 -1.54 -10.73
C GLY A 70 -6.48 -1.80 -12.09
N VAL A 71 -6.96 -0.74 -12.73
CA VAL A 71 -7.72 -0.80 -13.99
C VAL A 71 -7.32 0.33 -14.95
N GLY A 72 -7.61 0.15 -16.24
CA GLY A 72 -7.30 1.16 -17.27
C GLY A 72 -5.81 1.50 -17.27
N ASP A 73 -5.50 2.81 -17.21
CA ASP A 73 -4.12 3.29 -17.15
C ASP A 73 -3.43 2.93 -15.82
N GLY A 74 -4.19 2.68 -14.75
CA GLY A 74 -3.70 2.23 -13.45
C GLY A 74 -3.49 0.71 -13.34
N LYS A 75 -3.76 -0.06 -14.40
CA LYS A 75 -3.54 -1.50 -14.39
C LYS A 75 -2.05 -1.81 -14.17
N TYR A 76 -1.77 -2.68 -13.21
CA TYR A 76 -0.45 -3.03 -12.67
C TYR A 76 0.23 -1.93 -11.83
N TYR A 77 -0.51 -0.90 -11.40
CA TYR A 77 -0.03 0.13 -10.47
C TYR A 77 -0.60 0.00 -9.05
N SER A 78 -1.37 -1.07 -8.79
CA SER A 78 -1.72 -1.53 -7.45
C SER A 78 -1.03 -2.85 -7.17
N VAL A 79 -0.22 -2.91 -6.12
CA VAL A 79 0.53 -4.10 -5.69
C VAL A 79 0.05 -4.49 -4.31
N ASN A 80 -0.72 -5.58 -4.25
CA ASN A 80 -1.25 -6.12 -3.03
C ASN A 80 -0.50 -7.37 -2.60
N VAL A 81 -0.03 -7.39 -1.35
CA VAL A 81 0.68 -8.51 -0.74
C VAL A 81 -0.16 -9.04 0.42
N PRO A 82 -1.14 -9.92 0.14
CA PRO A 82 -1.99 -10.51 1.16
C PRO A 82 -1.19 -11.49 2.03
N LEU A 83 -1.22 -11.28 3.34
CA LEU A 83 -0.48 -12.05 4.34
C LEU A 83 -1.44 -12.86 5.22
N ASN A 84 -0.98 -14.04 5.65
CA ASN A 84 -1.65 -14.84 6.67
C ASN A 84 -1.26 -14.36 8.07
N ASP A 85 -2.03 -14.81 9.06
CA ASP A 85 -1.69 -14.63 10.48
C ASP A 85 -0.33 -15.22 10.84
N GLY A 86 0.36 -14.56 11.77
CA GLY A 86 1.59 -15.07 12.38
C GLY A 86 2.85 -14.97 11.50
N ILE A 87 2.88 -14.07 10.52
CA ILE A 87 4.13 -13.76 9.81
C ILE A 87 5.16 -13.19 10.78
N ASP A 88 6.39 -13.72 10.72
CA ASP A 88 7.52 -13.23 11.50
C ASP A 88 8.33 -12.17 10.73
N ASP A 89 9.24 -11.50 11.45
CA ASP A 89 10.08 -10.44 10.88
C ASP A 89 10.95 -10.93 9.73
N GLU A 90 11.48 -12.16 9.81
CA GLU A 90 12.36 -12.72 8.77
C GLU A 90 11.57 -12.97 7.47
N SER A 91 10.39 -13.58 7.58
CA SER A 91 9.50 -13.81 6.44
C SER A 91 8.99 -12.50 5.85
N PHE A 92 8.61 -11.54 6.71
CA PHE A 92 8.19 -10.22 6.25
C PHE A 92 9.31 -9.48 5.52
N GLN A 93 10.53 -9.47 6.06
CA GLN A 93 11.69 -8.88 5.38
C GLN A 93 12.01 -9.57 4.06
N GLY A 94 11.89 -10.90 4.03
CA GLY A 94 12.07 -11.73 2.84
C GLY A 94 11.07 -11.44 1.72
N LEU A 95 9.90 -10.86 2.04
CA LEU A 95 8.93 -10.36 1.06
C LEU A 95 9.13 -8.88 0.75
N PHE A 96 9.24 -8.05 1.78
CA PHE A 96 9.28 -6.60 1.68
C PHE A 96 10.44 -6.12 0.83
N GLN A 97 11.67 -6.57 1.12
CA GLN A 97 12.86 -6.10 0.43
C GLN A 97 12.85 -6.38 -1.08
N PRO A 98 12.65 -7.64 -1.56
CA PRO A 98 12.67 -7.90 -2.99
C PRO A 98 11.49 -7.26 -3.73
N ILE A 99 10.31 -7.17 -3.12
CA ILE A 99 9.13 -6.54 -3.73
C ILE A 99 9.37 -5.03 -3.90
N ILE A 100 9.79 -4.35 -2.83
CA ILE A 100 10.05 -2.91 -2.89
C ILE A 100 11.23 -2.61 -3.83
N GLN A 101 12.30 -3.42 -3.82
CA GLN A 101 13.39 -3.26 -4.77
C GLN A 101 12.89 -3.34 -6.21
N LYS A 102 12.06 -4.35 -6.53
CA LYS A 102 11.52 -4.51 -7.88
C LYS A 102 10.60 -3.36 -8.28
N VAL A 103 9.78 -2.87 -7.34
CA VAL A 103 8.93 -1.70 -7.54
C VAL A 103 9.78 -0.47 -7.83
N MET A 104 10.82 -0.20 -7.05
CA MET A 104 11.72 0.93 -7.26
C MET A 104 12.40 0.87 -8.64
N ASP A 105 12.89 -0.31 -9.04
CA ASP A 105 13.57 -0.51 -10.32
C ASP A 105 12.64 -0.33 -11.53
N VAL A 106 11.41 -0.83 -11.44
CA VAL A 106 10.46 -0.83 -12.57
C VAL A 106 9.68 0.48 -12.65
N TYR A 107 9.17 0.97 -11.51
CA TYR A 107 8.33 2.16 -11.48
C TYR A 107 9.16 3.45 -11.51
N GLY A 108 10.36 3.43 -10.94
CA GLY A 108 11.23 4.60 -10.85
C GLY A 108 10.52 5.83 -10.26
N PRO A 109 9.97 5.76 -9.03
CA PRO A 109 9.26 6.88 -8.43
C PRO A 109 10.18 8.07 -8.16
N GLN A 110 9.60 9.27 -8.15
CA GLN A 110 10.32 10.52 -7.85
C GLN A 110 10.07 11.02 -6.43
N ALA A 111 9.03 10.49 -5.77
CA ALA A 111 8.72 10.71 -4.37
C ALA A 111 8.13 9.41 -3.79
N VAL A 112 8.36 9.19 -2.50
CA VAL A 112 7.83 8.04 -1.76
C VAL A 112 7.07 8.56 -0.54
N VAL A 113 5.86 8.05 -0.34
CA VAL A 113 5.07 8.20 0.88
C VAL A 113 5.06 6.85 1.58
N LEU A 114 5.47 6.83 2.84
CA LEU A 114 5.49 5.61 3.65
C LEU A 114 4.49 5.76 4.79
N GLN A 115 3.46 4.94 4.77
CA GLN A 115 2.50 4.84 5.86
C GLN A 115 3.01 3.85 6.90
N CYS A 116 3.39 4.37 8.06
CA CYS A 116 3.72 3.58 9.25
C CYS A 116 2.73 3.91 10.37
N VAL A 117 1.85 2.99 10.71
CA VAL A 117 0.90 3.15 11.82
C VAL A 117 0.95 1.95 12.75
N ARG A 118 0.76 2.26 14.02
CA ARG A 118 1.16 1.54 15.25
C ARG A 118 0.54 0.15 15.50
N THR A 119 0.13 -0.60 14.46
CA THR A 119 -0.50 -1.93 14.65
C THR A 119 0.42 -3.10 14.32
N LEU A 120 1.59 -2.86 13.69
CA LEU A 120 2.67 -3.86 13.63
C LEU A 120 3.46 -3.87 14.96
N CYS A 121 2.77 -3.95 16.10
CA CYS A 121 3.39 -4.30 17.37
C CYS A 121 3.27 -5.81 17.53
N LEU A 122 4.40 -6.49 17.38
CA LEU A 122 4.62 -7.81 17.94
C LEU A 122 4.40 -7.71 19.45
N GLU A 123 3.36 -8.36 19.98
CA GLU A 123 3.42 -8.82 21.36
C GLU A 123 4.33 -10.04 21.36
N THR A 124 5.53 -9.89 21.91
CA THR A 124 6.34 -11.03 22.38
C THR A 124 6.44 -10.90 23.89
N ASP A 125 5.98 -11.93 24.59
CA ASP A 125 6.20 -12.13 26.04
C ASP A 125 7.68 -12.00 26.44
#